data_AF-A0A5C3L7N0-F1
#
_entry.id   AF-A0A5C3L7N0-F1
#
_cell.length_a   1.000
_cell.length_b   1.000
_cell.length_c   1.000
_cell.angle_alpha   90.00
_cell.angle_beta   90.00
_cell.angle_gamma   90.00
#
_symmetry.space_group_name_H-M   'P 1'
#
loop_
_entity.id
_entity.type
_entity.pdbx_description
1 polymer ?
#
loop_
_entity_poly.entity_id
_entity_poly.type
_entity_poly.pdbx_seq_one_letter_code
_entity_poly.pdbx_strand_id
1 'polypeptide(L)'
;MAATTSKPGLITQTAIAGEYSALMGAGHCPIGMYTMPSTESLLIWDAVLFVHQGLYANAVLKFRITFPDNFPDRAPTVQFITDVFHPLISQEGAYNLGHRFRPWRPKEHHIVDVLHCVKTSFKKDVLDKLQLDDCVNKDAYRYHKSPQSFASLATQSVQLSQTETSLFVRDHPSRIGGVPHAMRFSKLNPDQTNQTKEKIEMRSGINQEAEATS
;
A
#
# COMPACT_ATOMS: atom_id res chain seq x y z
N MET A 1 -16.72 -12.42 -22.16
CA MET A 1 -15.66 -11.97 -23.08
C MET A 1 -14.34 -12.09 -22.35
N ALA A 2 -13.45 -12.98 -22.80
CA ALA A 2 -12.15 -13.17 -22.17
C ALA A 2 -11.27 -11.94 -22.46
N ALA A 3 -10.81 -11.25 -21.42
CA ALA A 3 -9.84 -10.16 -21.57
C ALA A 3 -8.54 -10.76 -22.12
N THR A 4 -8.22 -10.44 -23.37
CA THR A 4 -6.94 -10.77 -23.99
C THR A 4 -5.84 -10.05 -23.22
N THR A 5 -5.14 -10.74 -22.33
CA THR A 5 -3.98 -10.20 -21.62
C THR A 5 -2.84 -10.10 -22.63
N SER A 6 -2.75 -8.95 -23.30
CA SER A 6 -1.60 -8.61 -24.14
C SER A 6 -0.35 -8.69 -23.26
N LYS A 7 0.67 -9.44 -23.70
CA LYS A 7 1.94 -9.47 -22.97
C LYS A 7 2.55 -8.06 -23.00
N PRO A 8 2.95 -7.48 -21.85
CA PRO A 8 3.59 -6.18 -21.83
C PRO A 8 4.87 -6.18 -22.69
N GLY A 9 5.22 -5.03 -23.26
CA GLY A 9 6.46 -4.90 -24.04
C GLY A 9 7.70 -5.24 -23.20
N LEU A 10 8.77 -5.71 -23.86
CA LEU A 10 10.01 -6.10 -23.17
C LEU A 10 10.63 -4.94 -22.36
N ILE A 11 10.53 -3.71 -22.88
CA ILE A 11 11.00 -2.51 -22.19
C ILE A 11 10.24 -2.31 -20.87
N THR A 12 8.91 -2.38 -20.92
CA THR A 12 8.02 -2.26 -19.75
C THR A 12 8.34 -3.32 -18.69
N GLN A 13 8.49 -4.58 -19.12
CA GLN A 13 8.84 -5.67 -18.21
C GLN A 13 10.21 -5.43 -17.55
N THR A 14 11.21 -5.01 -18.33
CA THR A 14 12.56 -4.75 -17.83
C THR A 14 12.56 -3.59 -16.84
N ALA A 15 11.81 -2.52 -17.13
CA ALA A 15 11.67 -1.38 -16.24
C ALA A 15 11.03 -1.78 -14.91
N ILE A 16 9.91 -2.51 -14.94
CA ILE A 16 9.22 -2.99 -13.72
C ILE A 16 10.11 -3.94 -12.92
N ALA A 17 10.84 -4.84 -13.56
CA ALA A 17 11.78 -5.72 -12.87
C ALA A 17 12.91 -4.93 -12.19
N GLY A 18 13.42 -3.88 -12.84
CA GLY A 18 14.38 -2.94 -12.26
C GLY A 18 13.83 -2.21 -11.03
N GLU A 19 12.61 -1.67 -11.13
CA GLU A 19 11.92 -1.03 -10.00
C GLU A 19 11.72 -1.99 -8.83
N TYR A 20 11.37 -3.26 -9.11
CA TYR A 20 11.19 -4.25 -8.05
C TYR A 20 12.52 -4.58 -7.37
N SER A 21 13.59 -4.77 -8.16
CA SER A 21 14.93 -4.98 -7.61
C SER A 21 15.39 -3.79 -6.76
N ALA A 22 15.01 -2.56 -7.13
CA ALA A 22 15.35 -1.38 -6.36
C ALA A 22 14.74 -1.40 -4.95
N LEU A 23 13.58 -2.05 -4.74
CA LEU A 23 12.97 -2.16 -3.41
C LEU A 23 13.85 -2.91 -2.39
N MET A 24 14.79 -3.74 -2.87
CA MET A 24 15.72 -4.50 -2.01
C MET A 24 16.83 -3.62 -1.43
N GLY A 25 16.98 -2.39 -1.92
CA GLY A 25 17.94 -1.42 -1.39
C GLY A 25 17.58 -0.96 0.04
N ALA A 26 18.59 -0.70 0.87
CA ALA A 26 18.39 -0.22 2.22
C ALA A 26 17.62 1.11 2.21
N GLY A 27 16.45 1.15 2.88
CA GLY A 27 15.60 2.35 2.98
C GLY A 27 14.72 2.64 1.75
N HIS A 28 14.82 1.83 0.68
CA HIS A 28 14.02 2.03 -0.53
C HIS A 28 12.56 1.65 -0.32
N CYS A 29 12.29 0.48 0.27
CA CYS A 29 10.94 0.13 0.72
C CYS A 29 10.63 0.83 2.06
N PRO A 30 9.55 1.62 2.17
CA PRO A 30 9.24 2.30 3.42
C PRO A 30 8.94 1.34 4.58
N ILE A 31 9.48 1.60 5.77
CA ILE A 31 9.21 0.78 6.98
C ILE A 31 7.70 0.63 7.21
N GLY A 32 7.25 -0.58 7.55
CA GLY A 32 5.84 -0.90 7.74
C GLY A 32 5.08 -1.12 6.44
N MET A 33 5.75 -1.09 5.28
CA MET A 33 5.16 -1.40 3.99
C MET A 33 5.76 -2.68 3.42
N TYR A 34 4.89 -3.51 2.84
CA TYR A 34 5.26 -4.72 2.13
C TYR A 34 4.60 -4.67 0.76
N THR A 35 5.37 -4.98 -0.28
CA THR A 35 4.93 -4.88 -1.67
C THR A 35 5.45 -6.09 -2.44
N MET A 36 4.62 -6.69 -3.28
CA MET A 36 5.01 -7.80 -4.14
C MET A 36 4.22 -7.81 -5.45
N PRO A 37 4.79 -8.30 -6.57
CA PRO A 37 4.03 -8.51 -7.79
C PRO A 37 2.90 -9.51 -7.56
N SER A 38 1.79 -9.28 -8.24
CA SER A 38 0.68 -10.22 -8.30
C SER A 38 1.11 -11.51 -8.99
N THR A 39 0.50 -12.62 -8.59
CA THR A 39 0.71 -13.93 -9.23
C THR A 39 0.20 -13.97 -10.67
N GLU A 40 -0.68 -13.05 -11.07
CA GLU A 40 -1.31 -13.05 -12.39
C GLU A 40 -0.62 -12.14 -13.40
N SER A 41 -0.02 -11.03 -12.96
CA SER A 41 0.62 -10.07 -13.86
C SER A 41 1.69 -9.26 -13.16
N LEU A 42 2.85 -9.11 -13.81
CA LEU A 42 3.92 -8.22 -13.38
C LEU A 42 3.50 -6.74 -13.40
N LEU A 43 2.47 -6.39 -14.18
CA LEU A 43 1.89 -5.04 -14.24
C LEU A 43 1.03 -4.71 -13.02
N ILE A 44 0.86 -5.63 -12.08
CA ILE A 44 0.05 -5.43 -10.90
C ILE A 44 0.90 -5.77 -9.69
N TRP A 45 1.11 -4.81 -8.80
CA TRP A 45 1.72 -5.08 -7.50
C TRP A 45 0.70 -4.89 -6.40
N ASP A 46 0.69 -5.83 -5.47
CA ASP A 46 -0.12 -5.78 -4.27
C ASP A 46 0.75 -5.28 -3.12
N ALA A 47 0.22 -4.38 -2.31
CA ALA A 47 0.91 -3.71 -1.23
C ALA A 47 0.06 -3.64 0.04
N VAL A 48 0.70 -3.72 1.20
CA VAL A 48 0.08 -3.46 2.49
C VAL A 48 0.95 -2.50 3.29
N LEU A 49 0.31 -1.48 3.88
CA LEU A 49 0.93 -0.50 4.76
C LEU A 49 0.34 -0.63 6.17
N PHE A 50 1.22 -0.90 7.13
CA PHE A 50 0.96 -0.80 8.55
C PHE A 50 1.37 0.59 9.04
N VAL A 51 0.38 1.39 9.41
CA VAL A 51 0.62 2.76 9.87
C VAL A 51 0.93 2.72 11.36
N HIS A 52 2.10 3.25 11.77
CA HIS A 52 2.53 3.17 13.17
C HIS A 52 2.22 4.42 14.01
N GLN A 53 2.00 5.58 13.37
CA GLN A 53 1.89 6.87 14.07
C GLN A 53 0.86 7.78 13.40
N GLY A 54 0.39 8.79 14.14
CA GLY A 54 -0.56 9.78 13.66
C GLY A 54 -2.02 9.32 13.74
N LEU A 55 -2.90 10.03 13.02
CA LEU A 55 -4.36 9.82 13.08
C LEU A 55 -4.80 8.43 12.59
N TYR A 56 -3.99 7.80 11.74
CA TYR A 56 -4.25 6.47 11.19
C TYR A 56 -3.41 5.40 11.88
N ALA A 57 -2.85 5.66 13.07
CA ALA A 57 -2.06 4.67 13.80
C ALA A 57 -2.81 3.34 13.97
N ASN A 58 -2.09 2.24 13.75
CA ASN A 58 -2.56 0.86 13.72
C ASN A 58 -3.42 0.48 12.49
N ALA A 59 -3.63 1.37 11.51
CA ALA A 59 -4.33 0.99 10.29
C ALA A 59 -3.56 -0.08 9.50
N VAL A 60 -4.31 -1.02 8.91
CA VAL A 60 -3.80 -2.03 7.97
C VAL A 60 -4.36 -1.74 6.59
N LEU A 61 -3.60 -1.03 5.77
CA LEU A 61 -4.07 -0.49 4.50
C LEU A 61 -3.56 -1.32 3.33
N LYS A 62 -4.46 -2.06 2.68
CA LYS A 62 -4.15 -2.80 1.45
C LYS A 62 -4.41 -1.90 0.25
N PHE A 63 -3.49 -1.89 -0.69
CA PHE A 63 -3.63 -1.17 -1.95
C PHE A 63 -2.91 -1.90 -3.08
N ARG A 64 -3.26 -1.55 -4.31
CA ARG A 64 -2.73 -2.13 -5.52
C ARG A 64 -2.11 -1.04 -6.39
N ILE A 65 -0.95 -1.35 -6.96
CA ILE A 65 -0.27 -0.53 -7.95
C ILE A 65 -0.49 -1.19 -9.30
N THR A 66 -1.05 -0.46 -10.27
CA THR A 66 -1.24 -0.95 -11.63
C THR A 66 -0.36 -0.14 -12.58
N PHE A 67 0.56 -0.82 -13.25
CA PHE A 67 1.47 -0.23 -14.22
C PHE A 67 0.80 -0.17 -15.59
N PRO A 68 0.91 0.96 -16.32
CA PRO A 68 0.45 1.02 -17.70
C PRO A 68 1.35 0.20 -18.62
N ASP A 69 0.83 -0.24 -19.76
CA ASP A 69 1.59 -1.04 -20.75
C ASP A 69 2.82 -0.32 -21.30
N ASN A 70 2.86 1.01 -21.21
CA ASN A 70 3.97 1.86 -21.62
C ASN A 70 4.78 2.42 -20.43
N PHE A 71 4.74 1.80 -19.24
CA PHE A 71 5.65 2.18 -18.16
C PHE A 71 7.12 2.03 -18.60
N PRO A 72 8.02 2.98 -18.28
CA PRO A 72 7.86 4.09 -17.34
C PRO A 72 7.34 5.41 -17.94
N ASP A 73 6.96 5.49 -19.22
CA ASP A 73 6.55 6.75 -19.86
C ASP A 73 5.32 7.39 -19.19
N ARG A 74 4.47 6.57 -18.58
CA ARG A 74 3.34 7.00 -17.78
C ARG A 74 3.44 6.48 -16.34
N ALA A 75 2.94 7.30 -15.42
CA ALA A 75 2.82 6.93 -14.01
C ALA A 75 1.94 5.69 -13.82
N PRO A 76 2.24 4.84 -12.83
CA PRO A 76 1.30 3.82 -12.37
C PRO A 76 0.06 4.47 -11.74
N THR A 77 -0.97 3.67 -11.51
CA THR A 77 -2.10 4.05 -10.64
C THR A 77 -2.00 3.35 -9.29
N VAL A 78 -2.51 3.99 -8.24
CA VAL A 78 -2.58 3.43 -6.89
C VAL A 78 -4.05 3.37 -6.48
N GLN A 79 -4.50 2.18 -6.08
CA GLN A 79 -5.89 1.88 -5.76
C GLN A 79 -5.96 1.22 -4.39
N PHE A 80 -6.53 1.90 -3.41
CA PHE A 80 -6.82 1.32 -2.10
C PHE A 80 -7.94 0.29 -2.20
N ILE A 81 -7.71 -0.85 -1.55
CA ILE A 81 -8.67 -1.93 -1.39
C ILE A 81 -9.34 -1.81 -0.02
N THR A 82 -8.57 -1.40 0.99
CA THR A 82 -9.13 -0.99 2.28
C THR A 82 -9.83 0.35 2.10
N ASP A 83 -11.07 0.48 2.60
CA ASP A 83 -11.78 1.76 2.63
C ASP A 83 -11.10 2.71 3.60
N VAL A 84 -10.74 3.90 3.12
CA VAL A 84 -10.03 4.91 3.92
C VAL A 84 -10.65 6.28 3.70
N PHE A 85 -11.06 6.91 4.79
CA PHE A 85 -11.46 8.32 4.75
C PHE A 85 -10.20 9.21 4.74
N HIS A 86 -9.76 9.64 3.56
CA HIS A 86 -8.54 10.44 3.39
C HIS A 86 -8.67 11.45 2.21
N PRO A 87 -8.16 12.69 2.30
CA PRO A 87 -8.37 13.71 1.26
C PRO A 87 -7.88 13.31 -0.15
N LEU A 88 -6.77 12.57 -0.22
CA LEU A 88 -6.18 12.09 -1.49
C LEU A 88 -6.73 10.75 -1.98
N ILE A 89 -7.70 10.13 -1.30
CA ILE A 89 -8.27 8.82 -1.66
C ILE A 89 -9.75 9.00 -1.97
N SER A 90 -10.20 8.62 -3.16
CA SER A 90 -11.62 8.71 -3.55
C SER A 90 -12.48 7.70 -2.77
N GLN A 91 -13.80 7.82 -2.86
CA GLN A 91 -14.72 6.85 -2.23
C GLN A 91 -14.54 5.44 -2.79
N GLU A 92 -14.13 5.34 -4.05
CA GLU A 92 -13.81 4.08 -4.73
C GLU A 92 -12.40 3.59 -4.41
N GLY A 93 -11.59 4.35 -3.66
CA GLY A 93 -10.22 4.01 -3.24
C GLY A 93 -9.12 4.53 -4.16
N ALA A 94 -9.42 5.29 -5.22
CA ALA A 94 -8.40 5.79 -6.13
C ALA A 94 -7.53 6.86 -5.44
N TYR A 95 -6.22 6.66 -5.42
CA TYR A 95 -5.27 7.61 -4.82
C TYR A 95 -4.76 8.61 -5.85
N ASN A 96 -4.82 9.91 -5.53
CA ASN A 96 -4.31 10.96 -6.40
C ASN A 96 -2.79 11.12 -6.30
N LEU A 97 -2.05 10.35 -7.11
CA LEU A 97 -0.59 10.52 -7.27
C LEU A 97 -0.20 11.90 -7.83
N GLY A 98 -1.12 12.58 -8.51
CA GLY A 98 -0.86 13.87 -9.15
C GLY A 98 -0.52 15.00 -8.17
N HIS A 99 -0.89 14.89 -6.90
CA HIS A 99 -0.52 15.86 -5.86
C HIS A 99 1.01 16.03 -5.73
N ARG A 100 1.77 14.96 -6.00
CA ARG A 100 3.24 14.95 -5.92
C ARG A 100 3.88 14.85 -7.30
N PHE A 101 3.30 14.06 -8.19
CA PHE A 101 3.94 13.65 -9.45
C PHE A 101 3.24 14.23 -10.68
N ARG A 102 3.03 15.56 -10.71
CA ARG A 102 2.46 16.28 -11.86
C ARG A 102 3.45 17.34 -12.39
N PRO A 103 4.03 17.17 -13.60
CA PRO A 103 3.93 15.99 -14.47
C PRO A 103 4.75 14.80 -13.95
N TRP A 104 4.41 13.59 -14.41
CA TRP A 104 5.23 12.40 -14.21
C TRP A 104 6.53 12.49 -15.01
N ARG A 105 7.66 12.12 -14.40
CA ARG A 105 8.99 12.20 -14.99
C ARG A 105 9.68 10.83 -14.94
N PRO A 106 9.63 10.03 -16.03
CA PRO A 106 10.08 8.63 -16.04
C PRO A 106 11.52 8.37 -15.61
N LYS A 107 12.40 9.39 -15.69
CA LYS A 107 13.83 9.29 -15.32
C LYS A 107 14.14 9.79 -13.91
N GLU A 108 13.18 10.44 -13.26
CA GLU A 108 13.34 11.04 -11.93
C GLU A 108 12.45 10.38 -10.90
N HIS A 109 11.25 9.95 -11.29
CA HIS A 109 10.27 9.35 -10.39
C HIS A 109 10.29 7.83 -10.52
N HIS A 110 10.52 7.18 -9.38
CA HIS A 110 10.57 5.74 -9.25
C HIS A 110 9.43 5.23 -8.37
N ILE A 111 9.23 3.91 -8.35
CA ILE A 111 8.19 3.30 -7.51
C ILE A 111 8.52 3.46 -6.03
N VAL A 112 9.79 3.51 -5.65
CA VAL A 112 10.20 3.86 -4.28
C VAL A 112 9.63 5.22 -3.85
N ASP A 113 9.65 6.22 -4.72
CA ASP A 113 9.10 7.55 -4.44
C ASP A 113 7.59 7.49 -4.28
N VAL A 114 6.92 6.72 -5.13
CA VAL A 114 5.47 6.47 -5.05
C VAL A 114 5.11 5.84 -3.70
N LEU A 115 5.84 4.80 -3.27
CA LEU A 115 5.61 4.15 -1.97
C LEU A 115 5.85 5.12 -0.81
N HIS A 116 6.92 5.91 -0.84
CA HIS A 116 7.18 6.94 0.18
C HIS A 116 6.11 8.04 0.17
N CYS A 117 5.62 8.44 -1.01
CA CYS A 117 4.51 9.40 -1.15
C CYS A 117 3.24 8.87 -0.49
N VAL A 118 2.85 7.63 -0.80
CA VAL A 118 1.69 6.97 -0.18
C VAL A 118 1.83 6.91 1.34
N LYS A 119 3.01 6.52 1.85
CA LYS A 119 3.24 6.48 3.31
C LYS A 119 3.14 7.87 3.95
N THR A 120 3.77 8.87 3.33
CA THR A 120 3.86 10.20 3.91
C THR A 120 2.55 10.97 3.85
N SER A 121 1.63 10.65 2.92
CA SER A 121 0.32 11.31 2.89
C SER A 121 -0.53 11.13 4.15
N PHE A 122 -0.27 10.08 4.95
CA PHE A 122 -0.93 9.87 6.23
C PHE A 122 -0.35 10.68 7.40
N LYS A 123 0.75 11.40 7.18
CA LYS A 123 1.36 12.24 8.22
C LYS A 123 0.67 13.58 8.34
N LYS A 124 0.59 14.09 9.57
CA LYS A 124 -0.06 15.37 9.88
C LYS A 124 0.52 16.54 9.08
N ASP A 125 1.85 16.61 8.95
CA ASP A 125 2.53 17.69 8.24
C ASP A 125 2.20 17.73 6.74
N VAL A 126 1.93 16.57 6.13
CA VAL A 126 1.49 16.49 4.73
C VAL A 126 0.01 16.84 4.63
N LEU A 127 -0.83 16.27 5.51
CA LEU A 127 -2.28 16.58 5.57
C LEU A 127 -2.54 18.08 5.72
N ASP A 128 -1.78 18.76 6.59
CA ASP A 128 -1.91 20.20 6.87
C ASP A 128 -1.50 21.08 5.67
N LYS A 129 -0.76 20.53 4.68
CA LYS A 129 -0.26 21.26 3.49
C LYS A 129 -1.02 20.94 2.21
N LEU A 130 -1.98 20.02 2.24
CA LEU A 130 -2.75 19.64 1.06
C LEU A 130 -3.52 20.83 0.50
N GLN A 131 -3.60 20.91 -0.83
CA GLN A 131 -4.41 21.90 -1.53
C GLN A 131 -5.73 21.26 -1.97
N LEU A 132 -6.78 22.07 -2.07
CA LEU A 132 -8.12 21.59 -2.44
C LEU A 132 -8.12 20.90 -3.83
N ASP A 133 -7.34 21.42 -4.78
CA ASP A 133 -7.27 20.91 -6.15
C ASP A 133 -6.66 19.50 -6.24
N ASP A 134 -5.89 19.12 -5.23
CA ASP A 134 -5.29 17.79 -5.12
C ASP A 134 -6.23 16.78 -4.45
N CYS A 135 -7.26 17.25 -3.75
CA CYS A 135 -8.12 16.41 -2.94
C CYS A 135 -9.27 15.83 -3.76
N VAL A 136 -9.18 14.53 -4.05
CA VAL A 136 -10.27 13.77 -4.70
C VAL A 136 -11.45 13.54 -3.75
N ASN A 137 -11.20 13.49 -2.43
CA ASN A 137 -12.25 13.45 -1.42
C ASN A 137 -12.37 14.82 -0.75
N LYS A 138 -13.26 15.64 -1.32
CA LYS A 138 -13.52 17.01 -0.86
C LYS A 138 -14.14 17.04 0.53
N ASP A 139 -14.86 16.01 0.94
CA ASP A 139 -15.44 15.94 2.29
C ASP A 139 -14.35 15.70 3.32
N ALA A 140 -13.45 14.74 3.10
CA ALA A 140 -12.28 14.54 3.96
C ALA A 140 -11.42 15.80 4.07
N TYR A 141 -11.23 16.52 2.96
CA TYR A 141 -10.56 17.83 3.00
C TYR A 141 -11.37 18.88 3.78
N ARG A 142 -12.70 18.95 3.69
CA ARG A 142 -13.48 19.91 4.49
C ARG A 142 -13.34 19.65 5.98
N TYR A 143 -13.43 18.38 6.40
CA TYR A 143 -13.33 18.01 7.80
C TYR A 143 -11.92 18.21 8.38
N HIS A 144 -10.86 18.26 7.57
CA HIS A 144 -9.50 18.49 8.08
C HIS A 144 -9.37 19.80 8.89
N LYS A 145 -10.20 20.80 8.59
CA LYS A 145 -10.25 22.08 9.32
C LYS A 145 -10.87 21.96 10.73
N SER A 146 -11.53 20.85 11.02
CA SER A 146 -12.13 20.50 12.31
C SER A 146 -11.43 19.27 12.89
N PRO A 147 -10.33 19.43 13.65
CA PRO A 147 -9.43 18.33 14.01
C PRO A 147 -10.12 17.14 14.67
N GLN A 148 -11.09 17.38 15.56
CA GLN A 148 -11.80 16.32 16.27
C GLN A 148 -12.68 15.49 15.35
N SER A 149 -13.45 16.11 14.46
CA SER A 149 -14.32 15.41 13.51
C SER A 149 -13.52 14.56 12.54
N PHE A 150 -12.42 15.09 12.02
CA PHE A 150 -11.53 14.35 11.13
C PHE A 150 -10.86 13.17 11.85
N ALA A 151 -10.39 13.37 13.08
CA ALA A 151 -9.79 12.31 13.88
C ALA A 151 -10.75 11.14 14.13
N SER A 152 -12.03 11.41 14.40
CA SER A 152 -13.06 10.37 14.57
C SER A 152 -13.26 9.55 13.30
N LEU A 153 -13.32 10.19 12.12
CA LEU A 153 -13.50 9.50 10.84
C LEU A 153 -12.24 8.71 10.42
N ALA A 154 -11.05 9.24 10.72
CA ALA A 154 -9.80 8.52 10.56
C ALA A 154 -9.75 7.28 11.47
N THR A 155 -10.17 7.42 12.73
CA THR A 155 -10.26 6.30 13.69
C THR A 155 -11.24 5.22 13.22
N GLN A 156 -12.38 5.62 12.66
CA GLN A 156 -13.32 4.68 12.06
C GLN A 156 -12.67 3.89 10.90
N SER A 157 -11.90 4.56 10.06
CA SER A 157 -11.14 3.90 8.98
C SER A 157 -10.12 2.89 9.54
N VAL A 158 -9.43 3.24 10.62
CA VAL A 158 -8.51 2.33 11.33
C VAL A 158 -9.24 1.08 11.81
N GLN A 159 -10.36 1.25 12.52
CA GLN A 159 -11.14 0.13 13.07
C GLN A 159 -11.65 -0.79 11.96
N LEU A 160 -12.20 -0.23 10.88
CA LEU A 160 -12.69 -0.99 9.74
C LEU A 160 -11.55 -1.76 9.04
N SER A 161 -10.36 -1.18 8.94
CA SER A 161 -9.19 -1.84 8.34
C SER A 161 -8.74 -3.12 9.07
N GLN A 162 -9.09 -3.25 10.34
CA GLN A 162 -8.74 -4.39 11.19
C GLN A 162 -9.85 -5.43 11.31
N THR A 163 -11.03 -5.17 10.73
CA THR A 163 -12.14 -6.12 10.75
C THR A 163 -11.79 -7.40 9.97
N GLU A 164 -12.40 -8.52 10.36
CA GLU A 164 -12.24 -9.79 9.64
C GLU A 164 -12.64 -9.66 8.17
N THR A 165 -13.64 -8.81 7.88
CA THR A 165 -14.11 -8.53 6.52
C THR A 165 -13.11 -7.75 5.68
N SER A 166 -12.26 -6.90 6.28
CA SER A 166 -11.18 -6.22 5.55
C SER A 166 -9.91 -7.07 5.45
N LEU A 167 -9.57 -7.79 6.52
CA LEU A 167 -8.33 -8.56 6.61
C LEU A 167 -8.39 -9.90 5.87
N PHE A 168 -9.49 -10.64 6.00
CA PHE A 168 -9.58 -12.05 5.59
C PHE A 168 -10.46 -12.31 4.37
N VAL A 169 -11.27 -11.33 3.93
CA VAL A 169 -12.17 -11.55 2.79
C VAL A 169 -11.39 -11.85 1.53
N ARG A 170 -11.74 -13.00 0.96
CA ARG A 170 -11.13 -13.57 -0.22
C ARG A 170 -11.72 -13.06 -1.52
N ASP A 171 -12.83 -12.33 -1.50
CA ASP A 171 -13.57 -11.80 -2.66
C ASP A 171 -14.27 -10.48 -2.33
N HIS A 172 -13.62 -9.33 -2.57
CA HIS A 172 -14.26 -8.01 -2.44
C HIS A 172 -14.81 -7.57 -3.80
N PRO A 173 -16.07 -7.12 -3.92
CA PRO A 173 -16.69 -6.76 -5.20
C PRO A 173 -16.05 -5.55 -5.90
N SER A 174 -15.37 -4.66 -5.18
CA SER A 174 -14.61 -3.51 -5.73
C SER A 174 -13.30 -3.90 -6.42
N ARG A 175 -13.00 -5.19 -6.56
CA ARG A 175 -11.77 -5.68 -7.19
C ARG A 175 -11.73 -5.32 -8.66
N ILE A 176 -10.76 -4.49 -9.04
CA ILE A 176 -10.30 -4.44 -10.43
C ILE A 176 -9.94 -5.86 -10.87
N GLY A 177 -10.77 -6.44 -11.76
CA GLY A 177 -10.54 -7.72 -12.42
C GLY A 177 -10.85 -9.00 -11.62
N GLY A 178 -11.45 -8.93 -10.43
CA GLY A 178 -11.76 -10.12 -9.62
C GLY A 178 -10.53 -10.83 -9.00
N VAL A 179 -9.33 -10.33 -9.27
CA VAL A 179 -8.04 -10.93 -8.89
C VAL A 179 -7.80 -10.82 -7.39
N PRO A 180 -7.56 -11.95 -6.68
CA PRO A 180 -7.22 -11.93 -5.26
C PRO A 180 -5.95 -11.12 -4.97
N HIS A 181 -5.92 -10.40 -3.86
CA HIS A 181 -4.70 -9.76 -3.37
C HIS A 181 -3.68 -10.84 -2.96
N ALA A 182 -2.43 -10.70 -3.38
CA ALA A 182 -1.36 -11.68 -3.15
C ALA A 182 -1.04 -11.84 -1.66
N MET A 183 -0.97 -10.73 -0.91
CA MET A 183 -0.78 -10.78 0.54
C MET A 183 -2.10 -11.04 1.25
N ARG A 184 -2.22 -12.26 1.79
CA ARG A 184 -3.42 -12.75 2.47
C ARG A 184 -3.15 -12.90 3.95
N PHE A 185 -4.08 -12.41 4.76
CA PHE A 185 -4.09 -12.66 6.19
C PHE A 185 -5.04 -13.81 6.50
N SER A 186 -4.75 -14.53 7.58
CA SER A 186 -5.61 -15.59 8.11
C SER A 186 -5.64 -15.52 9.61
N LYS A 187 -6.79 -15.80 10.20
CA LYS A 187 -6.92 -15.92 11.66
C LYS A 187 -6.14 -17.14 12.14
N LEU A 188 -5.22 -16.93 13.06
CA LEU A 188 -4.58 -18.02 13.81
C LEU A 188 -5.41 -18.30 15.06
N ASN A 189 -5.57 -19.57 15.40
CA ASN A 189 -6.11 -19.94 16.71
C ASN A 189 -5.03 -19.78 17.81
N PRO A 190 -5.39 -19.78 19.11
CA PRO A 190 -4.44 -19.57 20.20
C PRO A 190 -3.27 -20.57 20.18
N ASP A 191 -3.55 -21.83 19.88
CA ASP A 191 -2.52 -22.89 19.83
C ASP A 191 -1.53 -22.67 18.68
N GLN A 192 -2.04 -22.34 17.48
CA GLN A 192 -1.21 -21.95 16.34
C GLN A 192 -0.38 -20.71 16.65
N THR A 193 -0.95 -19.74 17.37
CA THR A 193 -0.25 -18.51 17.74
C THR A 193 0.92 -18.82 18.67
N ASN A 194 0.70 -19.62 19.71
CA ASN A 194 1.74 -20.02 20.66
C ASN A 194 2.85 -20.83 19.96
N GLN A 195 2.48 -21.85 19.18
CA GLN A 195 3.44 -22.64 18.40
C GLN A 195 4.26 -21.80 17.42
N THR A 196 3.63 -20.79 16.80
CA THR A 196 4.32 -19.91 15.85
C THR A 196 5.26 -18.96 16.57
N LYS A 197 4.86 -18.41 17.73
CA LYS A 197 5.72 -17.58 18.57
C LYS A 197 6.94 -18.34 19.05
N GLU A 198 6.78 -19.53 19.60
CA GLU A 198 7.88 -20.40 20.05
C GLU A 198 8.88 -20.67 18.91
N LYS A 199 8.39 -20.95 17.70
CA LYS A 199 9.25 -21.16 16.53
C LYS A 199 10.02 -19.91 16.10
N ILE A 200 9.43 -18.73 16.24
CA ILE A 200 10.09 -17.46 15.92
C ILE A 200 11.13 -17.12 16.99
N GLU A 201 10.78 -17.26 18.26
CA GLU A 201 11.66 -16.99 19.40
C GLU A 201 12.88 -17.92 19.38
N MET A 202 12.69 -19.22 19.09
CA MET A 202 13.80 -20.16 18.90
C MET A 202 14.71 -19.75 17.74
N ARG A 203 14.17 -19.21 16.64
CA ARG A 203 14.99 -18.71 15.52
C ARG A 203 15.74 -17.43 15.86
N SER A 204 15.17 -16.54 16.68
CA SER A 204 15.87 -15.35 17.14
C SER A 204 17.01 -15.68 18.12
N GLY A 205 16.84 -16.70 18.96
CA GLY A 205 17.91 -17.18 19.87
C GLY A 205 19.09 -17.80 19.12
N ILE A 206 18.82 -18.61 18.08
CA ILE A 206 19.87 -19.24 17.25
C ILE A 206 20.71 -18.19 16.51
N ASN A 207 20.08 -17.11 16.02
CA ASN A 207 20.82 -16.05 15.33
C ASN A 207 21.70 -15.21 16.28
N GLN A 208 21.29 -15.05 17.56
CA GLN A 208 22.10 -14.35 18.57
C GLN A 208 23.30 -15.17 19.04
N GLU A 209 23.17 -16.49 19.17
CA GLU A 209 24.31 -17.37 19.52
C GLU A 209 25.34 -17.50 18.37
N ALA A 210 24.90 -17.42 17.12
CA ALA A 210 25.78 -17.45 15.94
C ALA A 210 26.59 -16.14 15.78
N GLU A 211 26.04 -14.98 16.17
CA GLU A 211 26.78 -13.70 16.17
C GLU A 211 27.73 -13.56 17.37
N ALA A 212 27.45 -14.21 18.51
CA ALA A 212 28.31 -14.17 19.69
C ALA A 212 29.55 -15.09 19.61
N THR A 213 29.63 -15.95 18.59
CA THR A 213 30.72 -16.91 18.38
C THR A 213 31.62 -16.58 17.18
N SER A 214 31.49 -15.39 16.59
CA SER A 214 32.37 -14.84 15.53
C SER A 214 33.24 -13.70 16.02
#